data_AF-A0A2W6D1D8-F1
#
_entry.id   AF-A0A2W6D1D8-F1
#
_cell.length_a   1.000
_cell.length_b   1.000
_cell.length_c   1.000
_cell.angle_alpha   90.00
_cell.angle_beta   90.00
_cell.angle_gamma   90.00
#
_symmetry.space_group_name_H-M   'P 1'
#
loop_
_entity.id
_entity.type
_entity.pdbx_description
1 polymer ?
#
loop_
_entity_poly.entity_id
_entity_poly.type
_entity_poly.pdbx_seq_one_letter_code
_entity_poly.pdbx_strand_id
1 'polypeptide(L)'
;LLGAVGRVLPMSPVPLEIVADVDCSTGREFAPVRRIRGQVAVASTPGRVLSVQLIPEHPPACAEAVAAVRAADWVVLGPGSWFSSVLPHLLVPDLCDALVETSARRIVALNLAPQPGETEGFSPAAHLDVLAKHAPDLRIDVVLADQQAQVADRPLARAAESMGGRLVLAPIAADDGSSRHDHDRLAQEYHRLMIGPATSPAASDRTASQDPGR
;
A
#
# COMPACT_ATOMS: atom_id res chain seq x y z
N LEU A 1 14.51 20.87 12.28
CA LEU A 1 13.48 19.83 12.10
C LEU A 1 13.66 19.20 10.71
N LEU A 2 14.31 18.03 10.67
CA LEU A 2 14.51 17.03 9.60
C LEU A 2 14.76 17.40 8.11
N GLY A 3 14.62 18.65 7.66
CA GLY A 3 14.88 19.02 6.26
C GLY A 3 13.96 18.32 5.23
N ALA A 4 12.81 17.81 5.68
CA ALA A 4 11.88 17.07 4.84
C ALA A 4 11.28 18.00 3.77
N VAL A 5 11.32 17.56 2.51
CA VAL A 5 10.62 18.20 1.40
C VAL A 5 9.23 17.56 1.30
N GLY A 6 8.19 18.31 1.64
CA GLY A 6 6.80 17.82 1.67
C GLY A 6 6.08 18.16 2.98
N ARG A 7 4.92 17.53 3.20
CA ARG A 7 4.12 17.67 4.43
C ARG A 7 3.86 16.29 5.03
N VAL A 8 3.99 16.19 6.35
CA VAL A 8 3.59 15.00 7.12
C VAL A 8 2.38 15.39 7.94
N LEU A 9 1.24 14.76 7.66
CA LEU A 9 -0.04 15.06 8.28
C LEU A 9 -0.54 13.81 9.01
N PRO A 10 -1.04 13.93 10.25
CA PRO A 10 -1.63 12.80 10.95
C PRO A 10 -2.97 12.44 10.30
N MET A 11 -3.40 11.18 10.38
CA MET A 11 -4.74 10.79 9.89
C MET A 11 -5.87 11.40 10.74
N SER A 12 -5.60 11.65 12.03
CA SER A 12 -6.53 12.24 13.00
C SER A 12 -5.81 13.24 13.90
N PRO A 13 -6.44 14.36 14.32
CA PRO A 13 -5.87 15.30 15.26
C PRO A 13 -5.96 14.81 16.72
N VAL A 14 -6.66 13.71 17.00
CA VAL A 14 -6.79 13.13 18.34
C VAL A 14 -5.98 11.84 18.48
N PRO A 15 -5.49 11.49 19.69
CA PRO A 15 -4.82 10.21 19.92
C PRO A 15 -5.74 9.03 19.60
N LEU A 16 -5.18 8.00 18.97
CA LEU A 16 -5.91 6.79 18.59
C LEU A 16 -5.21 5.55 19.14
N GLU A 17 -6.01 4.56 19.57
CA GLU A 17 -5.56 3.21 19.89
C GLU A 17 -6.09 2.24 18.83
N ILE A 18 -5.21 1.38 18.31
CA ILE A 18 -5.59 0.29 17.40
C ILE A 18 -5.92 -0.94 18.24
N VAL A 19 -7.06 -1.57 17.96
CA VAL A 19 -7.50 -2.80 18.60
C VAL A 19 -7.81 -3.84 17.54
N ALA A 20 -7.35 -5.08 17.74
CA ALA A 20 -7.62 -6.18 16.84
C ALA A 20 -8.19 -7.39 17.61
N ASP A 21 -9.13 -8.08 16.98
CA ASP A 21 -9.57 -9.40 17.43
C ASP A 21 -8.78 -10.45 16.62
N VAL A 22 -8.03 -11.31 17.34
CA VAL A 22 -7.05 -12.23 16.77
C VAL A 22 -7.43 -13.67 17.11
N ASP A 23 -7.48 -14.51 16.08
CA ASP A 23 -7.55 -15.96 16.24
C ASP A 23 -6.15 -16.51 16.56
N CYS A 24 -5.99 -17.01 17.78
CA CYS A 24 -4.74 -17.60 18.25
C CYS A 24 -4.75 -19.13 18.20
N SER A 25 -5.70 -19.74 17.49
CA SER A 25 -5.73 -21.20 17.32
C SER A 25 -4.49 -21.70 16.57
N THR A 26 -3.97 -22.85 17.00
CA THR A 26 -2.80 -23.47 16.36
C THR A 26 -3.13 -24.91 15.97
N GLY A 27 -3.09 -25.18 14.66
CA GLY A 27 -3.36 -26.52 14.13
C GLY A 27 -4.76 -27.05 14.47
N ARG A 28 -4.85 -27.97 15.44
CA ARG A 28 -6.10 -28.62 15.86
C ARG A 28 -6.62 -28.11 17.22
N GLU A 29 -5.90 -27.23 17.88
CA GLU A 29 -6.27 -26.72 19.19
C GLU A 29 -7.03 -25.40 19.05
N PHE A 30 -8.32 -25.44 19.42
CA PHE A 30 -9.16 -24.25 19.43
C PHE A 30 -8.74 -23.35 20.60
N ALA A 31 -8.31 -22.13 20.30
CA ALA A 31 -8.09 -21.08 21.27
C ALA A 31 -9.21 -20.03 21.16
N PRO A 32 -9.59 -19.36 22.27
CA PRO A 32 -10.51 -18.24 22.20
C PRO A 32 -9.90 -17.09 21.40
N VAL A 33 -10.75 -16.35 20.68
CA VAL A 33 -10.35 -15.09 20.04
C VAL A 33 -9.88 -14.12 21.11
N ARG A 34 -8.71 -13.53 20.91
CA ARG A 34 -8.09 -12.58 21.84
C ARG A 34 -8.20 -11.18 21.30
N ARG A 35 -8.59 -10.25 22.18
CA ARG A 35 -8.57 -8.82 21.89
C ARG A 35 -7.20 -8.25 22.25
N ILE A 36 -6.50 -7.73 21.24
CA ILE A 36 -5.16 -7.15 21.34
C ILE A 36 -5.26 -5.65 21.16
N ARG A 37 -4.55 -4.89 22.00
CA ARG A 37 -4.57 -3.43 22.00
C ARG A 37 -3.18 -2.85 21.79
N GLY A 38 -3.10 -1.77 21.02
CA GLY A 38 -1.88 -1.06 20.69
C GLY A 38 -1.29 -1.52 19.35
N GLN A 39 -0.89 -0.55 18.52
CA GLN A 39 -0.40 -0.79 17.16
C GLN A 39 0.76 -1.80 17.10
N VAL A 40 1.77 -1.62 17.96
CA VAL A 40 2.93 -2.52 18.01
C VAL A 40 2.51 -3.93 18.42
N ALA A 41 1.64 -4.05 19.43
CA ALA A 41 1.16 -5.36 19.90
C ALA A 41 0.32 -6.08 18.83
N VAL A 42 -0.53 -5.36 18.10
CA VAL A 42 -1.28 -5.91 16.97
C VAL A 42 -0.33 -6.39 15.87
N ALA A 43 0.67 -5.59 15.53
CA ALA A 43 1.63 -5.92 14.46
C ALA A 43 2.56 -7.10 14.79
N SER A 44 2.80 -7.38 16.07
CA SER A 44 3.71 -8.43 16.51
C SER A 44 3.02 -9.64 17.14
N THR A 45 1.68 -9.67 17.21
CA THR A 45 0.96 -10.76 17.86
C THR A 45 0.91 -12.00 16.96
N PRO A 46 1.24 -13.20 17.47
CA PRO A 46 1.03 -14.43 16.72
C PRO A 46 -0.46 -14.76 16.59
N GLY A 47 -0.87 -15.26 15.43
CA GLY A 47 -2.24 -15.63 15.11
C GLY A 47 -2.73 -14.95 13.83
N ARG A 48 -4.02 -15.09 13.55
CA ARG A 48 -4.67 -14.46 12.39
C ARG A 48 -5.55 -13.30 12.85
N VAL A 49 -5.24 -12.09 12.39
CA VAL A 49 -6.12 -10.93 12.60
C VAL A 49 -7.44 -11.14 11.89
N LEU A 50 -8.55 -11.08 12.63
CA LEU A 50 -9.91 -11.24 12.11
C LEU A 50 -10.56 -9.90 11.77
N SER A 51 -10.29 -8.88 12.59
CA SER A 51 -10.80 -7.51 12.43
C SER A 51 -9.92 -6.52 13.17
N VAL A 52 -9.90 -5.27 12.68
CA VAL A 52 -9.21 -4.13 13.30
C VAL A 52 -10.18 -2.97 13.49
N GLN A 53 -10.01 -2.22 14.59
CA GLN A 53 -10.82 -1.09 14.99
C GLN A 53 -9.94 0.03 15.57
N LEU A 54 -10.46 1.25 15.57
CA LEU A 54 -9.87 2.40 16.24
C LEU A 54 -10.66 2.74 17.51
N ILE A 55 -9.95 3.19 18.54
CA ILE A 55 -10.51 3.80 19.75
C ILE A 55 -9.98 5.23 19.88
N PRO A 56 -10.83 6.25 20.02
CA PRO A 56 -12.30 6.18 19.92
C PRO A 56 -12.77 5.74 18.51
N GLU A 57 -13.96 5.15 18.46
CA GLU A 57 -14.62 4.81 17.19
C GLU A 57 -14.95 6.09 16.40
N HIS A 58 -14.91 6.01 15.08
CA HIS A 58 -15.20 7.12 14.16
C HIS A 58 -14.44 8.41 14.52
N PRO A 59 -13.09 8.36 14.62
CA PRO A 59 -12.34 9.55 14.98
C PRO A 59 -12.42 10.61 13.87
N PRO A 60 -12.29 11.91 14.23
CA PRO A 60 -12.23 12.97 13.24
C PRO A 60 -10.98 12.83 12.37
N ALA A 61 -11.08 13.18 11.09
CA ALA A 61 -9.91 13.26 10.23
C ALA A 61 -9.16 14.58 10.43
N CYS A 62 -7.85 14.58 10.14
CA CYS A 62 -7.13 15.84 9.95
C CYS A 62 -7.63 16.53 8.67
N ALA A 63 -8.19 17.73 8.81
CA ALA A 63 -8.76 18.49 7.68
C ALA A 63 -7.74 18.72 6.55
N GLU A 64 -6.47 18.97 6.89
CA GLU A 64 -5.41 19.16 5.91
C GLU A 64 -5.09 17.87 5.14
N ALA A 65 -5.19 16.71 5.80
CA ALA A 65 -4.98 15.40 5.16
C ALA A 65 -6.13 15.09 4.19
N VAL A 66 -7.38 15.33 4.60
CA VAL A 66 -8.57 15.22 3.73
C VAL A 66 -8.43 16.13 2.51
N ALA A 67 -8.06 17.40 2.72
CA ALA A 67 -7.86 18.34 1.63
C ALA A 67 -6.72 17.89 0.68
N ALA A 68 -5.64 17.34 1.22
CA ALA A 68 -4.54 16.81 0.42
C ALA A 68 -4.98 15.62 -0.45
N VAL A 69 -5.77 14.68 0.10
CA VAL A 69 -6.31 13.54 -0.67
C VAL A 69 -7.25 14.00 -1.78
N ARG A 70 -8.13 14.96 -1.51
CA ARG A 70 -9.07 15.49 -2.50
C ARG A 70 -8.38 16.29 -3.63
N ALA A 71 -7.25 16.93 -3.34
CA ALA A 71 -6.49 17.73 -4.30
C ALA A 71 -5.39 16.95 -5.02
N ALA A 72 -5.14 15.69 -4.64
CA ALA A 72 -4.06 14.90 -5.22
C ALA A 72 -4.37 14.47 -6.67
N ASP A 73 -3.33 14.37 -7.49
CA ASP A 73 -3.42 13.65 -8.78
C ASP A 73 -3.34 12.13 -8.57
N TRP A 74 -2.57 11.72 -7.55
CA TRP A 74 -2.35 10.34 -7.18
C TRP A 74 -2.36 10.14 -5.67
N VAL A 75 -2.94 9.02 -5.23
CA VAL A 75 -2.86 8.52 -3.85
C VAL A 75 -2.19 7.15 -3.87
N VAL A 76 -1.25 6.93 -2.96
CA VAL A 76 -0.59 5.64 -2.79
C VAL A 76 -0.96 5.07 -1.42
N LEU A 77 -1.50 3.86 -1.41
CA LEU A 77 -1.77 3.07 -0.21
C LEU A 77 -0.69 1.98 -0.10
N GLY A 78 0.06 2.03 0.99
CA GLY A 78 1.19 1.13 1.21
C GLY A 78 2.47 1.54 0.46
N PRO A 79 3.50 0.67 0.42
CA PRO A 79 3.54 -0.60 1.14
C PRO A 79 3.59 -0.38 2.66
N GLY A 80 3.29 -1.41 3.43
CA GLY A 80 3.27 -1.33 4.89
C GLY A 80 2.36 -2.35 5.53
N SER A 81 2.43 -2.43 6.86
CA SER A 81 1.63 -3.39 7.60
C SER A 81 0.14 -3.20 7.39
N TRP A 82 -0.55 -4.27 7.02
CA TRP A 82 -1.87 -4.14 6.43
C TRP A 82 -2.91 -3.73 7.48
N PHE A 83 -2.94 -4.41 8.62
CA PHE A 83 -3.88 -4.15 9.70
C PHE A 83 -3.44 -3.02 10.62
N SER A 84 -2.13 -2.83 10.78
CA SER A 84 -1.59 -1.84 11.73
C SER A 84 -1.14 -0.52 11.10
N SER A 85 -1.04 -0.41 9.77
CA SER A 85 -0.61 0.82 9.08
C SER A 85 -1.47 1.21 7.88
N VAL A 86 -1.94 0.28 7.04
CA VAL A 86 -2.72 0.62 5.83
C VAL A 86 -4.21 0.79 6.16
N LEU A 87 -4.87 -0.27 6.62
CA LEU A 87 -6.30 -0.27 6.92
C LEU A 87 -6.75 0.78 7.95
N PRO A 88 -5.95 1.16 8.98
CA PRO A 88 -6.37 2.19 9.94
C PRO A 88 -6.77 3.52 9.30
N HIS A 89 -6.20 3.89 8.15
CA HIS A 89 -6.59 5.11 7.44
C HIS A 89 -8.02 5.05 6.87
N LEU A 90 -8.52 3.85 6.55
CA LEU A 90 -9.90 3.64 6.10
C LEU A 90 -10.92 3.59 7.26
N LEU A 91 -10.43 3.45 8.50
CA LEU A 91 -11.28 3.47 9.70
C LEU A 91 -11.57 4.89 10.20
N VAL A 92 -10.99 5.91 9.57
CA VAL A 92 -11.28 7.32 9.79
C VAL A 92 -12.31 7.77 8.73
N PRO A 93 -13.58 8.02 9.09
CA PRO A 93 -14.67 8.15 8.10
C PRO A 93 -14.42 9.21 7.02
N ASP A 94 -14.15 10.46 7.40
CA ASP A 94 -13.94 11.54 6.43
C ASP A 94 -12.72 11.32 5.52
N LEU A 95 -11.72 10.57 6.00
CA LEU A 95 -10.56 10.20 5.20
C LEU A 95 -10.89 9.08 4.21
N CYS A 96 -11.67 8.08 4.65
CA CYS A 96 -12.21 7.05 3.77
C CYS A 96 -13.10 7.66 2.68
N ASP A 97 -14.00 8.57 3.04
CA ASP A 97 -14.87 9.26 2.09
C ASP A 97 -14.05 10.07 1.08
N ALA A 98 -13.04 10.80 1.54
CA ALA A 98 -12.12 11.50 0.65
C ALA A 98 -11.40 10.54 -0.32
N LEU A 99 -10.97 9.37 0.17
CA LEU A 99 -10.36 8.34 -0.65
C LEU A 99 -11.36 7.70 -1.62
N VAL A 100 -12.65 7.63 -1.32
CA VAL A 100 -13.68 7.11 -2.25
C VAL A 100 -14.05 8.14 -3.31
N GLU A 101 -14.22 9.41 -2.90
CA GLU A 101 -14.75 10.48 -3.75
C GLU A 101 -13.69 11.22 -4.59
N THR A 102 -12.41 11.11 -4.23
CA THR A 102 -11.36 11.87 -4.93
C THR A 102 -11.26 11.50 -6.42
N SER A 103 -10.94 12.48 -7.26
CA SER A 103 -10.59 12.27 -8.67
C SER A 103 -9.15 11.76 -8.86
N ALA A 104 -8.36 11.72 -7.78
CA ALA A 104 -7.00 11.17 -7.80
C ALA A 104 -7.01 9.71 -8.26
N ARG A 105 -6.00 9.30 -9.02
CA ARG A 105 -5.78 7.88 -9.28
C ARG A 105 -5.14 7.22 -8.06
N ARG A 106 -5.43 5.95 -7.83
CA ARG A 106 -5.04 5.22 -6.61
C ARG A 106 -4.14 4.05 -6.94
N ILE A 107 -2.99 4.00 -6.30
CA ILE A 107 -2.07 2.86 -6.33
C ILE A 107 -2.15 2.15 -4.98
N VAL A 108 -2.33 0.83 -5.00
CA VAL A 108 -2.03 -0.04 -3.87
C VAL A 108 -0.69 -0.68 -4.12
N ALA A 109 0.31 -0.43 -3.28
CA ALA A 109 1.59 -1.12 -3.32
C ALA A 109 1.60 -2.25 -2.29
N LEU A 110 1.75 -3.50 -2.76
CA LEU A 110 1.74 -4.68 -1.91
C LEU A 110 3.08 -4.88 -1.20
N ASN A 111 3.04 -5.60 -0.07
CA ASN A 111 4.23 -6.05 0.62
C ASN A 111 4.92 -7.20 -0.15
N LEU A 112 6.25 -7.29 -0.05
CA LEU A 112 7.05 -8.34 -0.71
C LEU A 112 6.91 -9.71 -0.05
N ALA A 113 6.58 -9.74 1.24
CA ALA A 113 6.42 -10.96 2.01
C ALA A 113 5.18 -10.84 2.91
N PRO A 114 4.53 -11.97 3.22
CA PRO A 114 3.56 -12.03 4.31
C PRO A 114 4.18 -11.52 5.61
N GLN A 115 3.38 -10.82 6.40
CA GLN A 115 3.80 -10.34 7.71
C GLN A 115 3.34 -11.34 8.78
N PRO A 116 4.28 -11.96 9.54
CA PRO A 116 3.93 -12.89 10.61
C PRO A 116 2.91 -12.26 11.57
N GLY A 117 1.82 -12.96 11.86
CA GLY A 117 0.78 -12.45 12.76
C GLY A 117 -0.27 -11.51 12.15
N GLU A 118 0.03 -10.83 11.03
CA GLU A 118 -0.94 -9.96 10.33
C GLU A 118 -1.51 -10.64 9.09
N THR A 119 -0.64 -11.08 8.18
CA THR A 119 -1.02 -11.60 6.86
C THR A 119 -0.42 -12.98 6.58
N GLU A 120 -0.02 -13.70 7.64
CA GLU A 120 0.41 -15.09 7.54
C GLU A 120 -0.70 -15.96 6.92
N GLY A 121 -0.39 -16.63 5.82
CA GLY A 121 -1.36 -17.39 5.03
C GLY A 121 -2.27 -16.56 4.13
N PHE A 122 -2.15 -15.23 4.08
CA PHE A 122 -2.86 -14.43 3.08
C PHE A 122 -2.21 -14.63 1.72
N SER A 123 -3.06 -14.88 0.71
CA SER A 123 -2.64 -14.64 -0.66
C SER A 123 -2.50 -13.12 -0.89
N PRO A 124 -1.70 -12.69 -1.87
CA PRO A 124 -1.70 -11.28 -2.29
C PRO A 124 -3.11 -10.74 -2.58
N ALA A 125 -3.97 -11.55 -3.21
CA ALA A 125 -5.37 -11.19 -3.48
C ALA A 125 -6.19 -10.96 -2.20
N ALA A 126 -5.93 -11.72 -1.13
CA ALA A 126 -6.64 -11.56 0.14
C ALA A 126 -6.43 -10.17 0.78
N HIS A 127 -5.32 -9.49 0.48
CA HIS A 127 -5.10 -8.11 0.93
C HIS A 127 -6.13 -7.16 0.30
N LEU A 128 -6.41 -7.32 -0.99
CA LEU A 128 -7.42 -6.55 -1.72
C LEU A 128 -8.83 -6.91 -1.26
N ASP A 129 -9.12 -8.18 -1.00
CA ASP A 129 -10.42 -8.62 -0.46
C ASP A 129 -10.69 -7.96 0.91
N VAL A 130 -9.68 -7.90 1.77
CA VAL A 130 -9.79 -7.23 3.07
C VAL A 130 -9.95 -5.72 2.89
N LEU A 131 -9.26 -5.11 1.94
CA LEU A 131 -9.41 -3.68 1.63
C LEU A 131 -10.85 -3.37 1.19
N ALA A 132 -11.38 -4.14 0.23
CA ALA A 132 -12.74 -4.00 -0.28
C ALA A 132 -13.80 -4.27 0.80
N LYS A 133 -13.54 -5.16 1.76
CA LYS A 133 -14.44 -5.38 2.90
C LYS A 133 -14.53 -4.15 3.82
N HIS A 134 -13.43 -3.42 4.01
CA HIS A 134 -13.40 -2.23 4.87
C HIS A 134 -13.89 -0.98 4.15
N ALA A 135 -13.70 -0.88 2.84
CA ALA A 135 -14.19 0.21 2.02
C ALA A 135 -14.79 -0.34 0.70
N PRO A 136 -16.07 -0.79 0.70
CA PRO A 136 -16.71 -1.42 -0.46
C PRO A 136 -16.79 -0.56 -1.71
N ASP A 137 -16.87 0.76 -1.53
CA ASP A 137 -16.96 1.74 -2.61
C ASP A 137 -15.58 2.23 -3.08
N LEU A 138 -14.50 1.84 -2.40
CA LEU A 138 -13.13 2.22 -2.78
C LEU A 138 -12.74 1.53 -4.09
N ARG A 139 -12.42 2.34 -5.09
CA ARG A 139 -11.83 1.88 -6.36
C ARG A 139 -10.32 2.03 -6.31
N ILE A 140 -9.60 1.14 -6.97
CA ILE A 140 -8.14 1.19 -7.09
C ILE A 140 -7.80 1.14 -8.57
N ASP A 141 -6.93 2.03 -9.05
CA ASP A 141 -6.55 2.09 -10.47
C ASP A 141 -5.41 1.11 -10.79
N VAL A 142 -4.45 0.99 -9.87
CA VAL A 142 -3.26 0.16 -10.04
C VAL A 142 -2.96 -0.59 -8.75
N VAL A 143 -2.76 -1.90 -8.88
CA VAL A 143 -2.12 -2.71 -7.82
C VAL A 143 -0.70 -2.97 -8.27
N LEU A 144 0.28 -2.44 -7.54
CA LEU A 144 1.70 -2.65 -7.78
C LEU A 144 2.22 -3.78 -6.88
N ALA A 145 2.78 -4.81 -7.49
CA ALA A 145 3.39 -5.93 -6.78
C ALA A 145 4.75 -6.28 -7.40
N ASP A 146 5.60 -6.95 -6.63
CA ASP A 146 6.87 -7.42 -7.16
C ASP A 146 6.69 -8.57 -8.14
N GLN A 147 7.50 -8.59 -9.19
CA GLN A 147 7.47 -9.63 -10.23
C GLN A 147 7.69 -11.05 -9.68
N GLN A 148 8.42 -11.20 -8.57
CA GLN A 148 8.66 -12.49 -7.92
C GLN A 148 7.48 -12.93 -7.06
N ALA A 149 6.47 -12.09 -6.84
CA ALA A 149 5.19 -12.48 -6.26
C ALA A 149 4.36 -13.37 -7.20
N GLN A 150 5.00 -14.08 -8.15
CA GLN A 150 4.41 -15.11 -9.02
C GLN A 150 3.91 -16.31 -8.20
N VAL A 151 2.83 -16.08 -7.47
CA VAL A 151 1.93 -17.09 -6.93
C VAL A 151 0.53 -16.65 -7.33
N ALA A 152 0.08 -17.18 -8.47
CA ALA A 152 -1.26 -17.01 -9.03
C ALA A 152 -1.64 -15.57 -9.42
N ASP A 153 -1.01 -15.08 -10.49
CA ASP A 153 -1.30 -13.81 -11.19
C ASP A 153 -2.81 -13.63 -11.47
N ARG A 154 -3.52 -14.72 -11.80
CA ARG A 154 -4.96 -14.70 -12.11
C ARG A 154 -5.85 -14.25 -10.94
N PRO A 155 -5.79 -14.85 -9.74
CA PRO A 155 -6.51 -14.33 -8.57
C PRO A 155 -6.19 -12.87 -8.24
N LEU A 156 -4.92 -12.46 -8.24
CA LEU A 156 -4.56 -11.09 -7.87
C LEU A 156 -5.02 -10.08 -8.93
N ALA A 157 -4.81 -10.38 -10.21
CA ALA A 157 -5.31 -9.57 -11.32
C ALA A 157 -6.84 -9.44 -11.27
N ARG A 158 -7.57 -10.55 -11.02
CA ARG A 158 -9.04 -10.51 -10.87
C ARG A 158 -9.50 -9.66 -9.69
N ALA A 159 -8.78 -9.72 -8.57
CA ALA A 159 -9.08 -8.90 -7.40
C ALA A 159 -8.79 -7.41 -7.68
N ALA A 160 -7.74 -7.09 -8.45
CA ALA A 160 -7.51 -5.73 -8.92
C ALA A 160 -8.63 -5.25 -9.87
N GLU A 161 -9.04 -6.09 -10.82
CA GLU A 161 -10.11 -5.82 -11.78
C GLU A 161 -11.47 -5.62 -11.09
N SER A 162 -11.79 -6.39 -10.04
CA SER A 162 -13.06 -6.24 -9.29
C SER A 162 -13.13 -4.90 -8.53
N MET A 163 -11.97 -4.34 -8.15
CA MET A 163 -11.84 -3.00 -7.60
C MET A 163 -11.75 -1.89 -8.67
N GLY A 164 -11.80 -2.24 -9.95
CA GLY A 164 -11.78 -1.30 -11.09
C GLY A 164 -10.40 -1.01 -11.67
N GLY A 165 -9.37 -1.72 -11.24
CA GLY A 165 -7.97 -1.46 -11.61
C GLY A 165 -7.31 -2.57 -12.38
N ARG A 166 -5.99 -2.48 -12.48
CA ARG A 166 -5.13 -3.51 -13.08
C ARG A 166 -3.93 -3.82 -12.21
N LEU A 167 -3.42 -5.04 -12.34
CA LEU A 167 -2.17 -5.45 -11.73
C LEU A 167 -0.97 -4.98 -12.57
N VAL A 168 0.07 -4.49 -11.89
CA VAL A 168 1.38 -4.19 -12.43
C VAL A 168 2.42 -4.97 -11.64
N LEU A 169 3.19 -5.78 -12.36
CA LEU A 169 4.33 -6.52 -11.83
C LEU A 169 5.62 -5.82 -12.25
N ALA A 170 6.49 -5.54 -11.30
CA ALA A 170 7.77 -4.88 -11.55
C ALA A 170 8.88 -5.43 -10.64
N PRO A 171 10.16 -5.37 -11.04
CA PRO A 171 11.29 -5.72 -10.18
C PRO A 171 11.48 -4.63 -9.10
N ILE A 172 10.76 -4.70 -7.99
CA ILE A 172 10.80 -3.66 -6.95
C ILE A 172 11.39 -4.17 -5.63
N ALA A 173 11.77 -5.45 -5.54
CA ALA A 173 12.54 -6.01 -4.44
C ALA A 173 14.04 -5.69 -4.53
N ALA A 174 14.69 -5.60 -3.37
CA ALA A 174 16.14 -5.56 -3.25
C ALA A 174 16.77 -6.93 -3.56
N ASP A 175 17.96 -6.92 -4.18
CA ASP A 175 18.66 -8.15 -4.60
C ASP A 175 19.46 -8.82 -3.47
N ASP A 176 19.38 -8.30 -2.24
CA ASP A 176 20.16 -8.77 -1.08
C ASP A 176 19.49 -9.92 -0.30
N GLY A 177 18.40 -10.45 -0.82
CA GLY A 177 17.62 -11.54 -0.20
C GLY A 177 16.73 -11.10 0.96
N SER A 178 16.68 -9.80 1.28
CA SER A 178 15.73 -9.27 2.27
C SER A 178 14.35 -9.02 1.66
N SER A 179 13.31 -9.06 2.49
CA SER A 179 11.94 -8.67 2.09
C SER A 179 11.75 -7.15 2.11
N ARG A 180 12.70 -6.40 1.55
CA ARG A 180 12.65 -4.93 1.44
C ARG A 180 12.53 -4.50 -0.02
N HIS A 181 11.72 -3.48 -0.24
CA HIS A 181 11.68 -2.81 -1.54
C HIS A 181 13.01 -2.11 -1.80
N ASP A 182 13.49 -2.21 -3.03
CA ASP A 182 14.55 -1.36 -3.54
C ASP A 182 13.99 0.04 -3.77
N HIS A 183 14.57 1.04 -3.10
CA HIS A 183 14.05 2.41 -3.12
C HIS A 183 14.06 3.02 -4.53
N ASP A 184 15.13 2.79 -5.29
CA ASP A 184 15.31 3.40 -6.61
C ASP A 184 14.38 2.73 -7.63
N ARG A 185 14.25 1.40 -7.58
CA ARG A 185 13.34 0.67 -8.47
C ARG A 185 11.88 0.99 -8.19
N LEU A 186 11.49 1.06 -6.91
CA LEU A 186 10.12 1.43 -6.53
C LEU A 186 9.80 2.87 -6.96
N ALA A 187 10.71 3.82 -6.75
CA ALA A 187 10.55 5.20 -7.20
C ALA A 187 10.46 5.32 -8.72
N GLN A 188 11.28 4.55 -9.45
CA GLN A 188 11.23 4.50 -10.91
C GLN A 188 9.88 3.97 -11.42
N GLU A 189 9.32 2.96 -10.76
CA GLU A 189 8.01 2.42 -11.14
C GLU A 189 6.88 3.41 -10.84
N TYR A 190 6.91 4.10 -9.69
CA TYR A 190 5.97 5.18 -9.43
C TYR A 190 6.07 6.30 -10.49
N HIS A 191 7.28 6.72 -10.87
CA HIS A 191 7.45 7.70 -11.93
C HIS A 191 6.83 7.21 -13.25
N ARG A 192 7.08 5.95 -13.64
CA ARG A 192 6.51 5.38 -14.86
C ARG A 192 4.97 5.36 -14.83
N LEU A 193 4.39 5.00 -13.69
CA LEU A 193 2.93 4.91 -13.53
C LEU A 193 2.26 6.28 -13.47
N MET A 194 2.88 7.24 -12.77
CA MET A 194 2.27 8.54 -12.48
C MET A 194 2.48 9.57 -13.58
N ILE A 195 3.66 9.57 -14.20
CA ILE A 195 4.11 10.60 -15.16
C ILE A 195 4.21 10.02 -16.57
N GLY A 196 4.51 8.73 -16.69
CA GLY A 196 4.82 8.07 -17.96
C GLY A 196 6.32 7.79 -18.10
N PRO A 197 6.77 7.22 -19.24
CA PRO A 197 8.18 6.94 -19.45
C PRO A 197 8.97 8.25 -19.36
N ALA A 198 10.02 8.26 -18.53
CA ALA A 198 11.01 9.33 -18.57
C ALA A 198 11.55 9.37 -20.00
N THR A 199 11.31 10.46 -20.73
CA THR A 199 12.02 10.70 -21.99
C THR A 199 13.49 10.76 -21.64
N SER A 200 14.22 9.69 -22.00
CA SER A 200 15.68 9.73 -21.98
C SER A 200 16.12 10.94 -22.81
N PRO A 201 17.01 11.82 -22.31
CA PRO A 201 17.62 12.81 -23.17
C PRO A 201 18.40 12.02 -24.22
N ALA A 202 17.82 11.92 -25.42
CA ALA A 202 18.48 11.33 -26.57
C ALA A 202 19.85 12.01 -26.69
N ALA A 203 20.90 11.19 -26.73
CA ALA A 203 22.25 11.63 -27.02
C ALA A 203 22.23 12.32 -28.39
N SER A 204 22.10 13.64 -28.39
CA SER A 204 22.28 14.48 -29.56
C SER A 204 23.77 14.53 -29.91
N ASP A 205 24.04 14.22 -31.16
CA ASP A 205 25.24 14.56 -31.92
C ASP A 205 26.59 14.01 -31.45
N ARG A 206 26.93 12.84 -32.01
CA ARG A 206 28.26 12.64 -32.60
C ARG A 206 28.14 12.14 -34.03
N THR A 207 27.87 13.08 -34.92
CA THR A 207 28.23 12.97 -36.33
C THR A 207 28.83 14.30 -36.75
N ALA A 208 30.15 14.41 -36.62
CA ALA A 208 30.93 15.43 -37.31
C ALA A 208 32.32 14.86 -37.62
N SER A 209 32.50 14.56 -38.91
CA SER A 209 33.70 14.79 -39.70
C SER A 209 35.01 14.06 -39.33
N GLN A 210 35.30 13.01 -40.09
CA GLN A 210 36.66 12.77 -40.59
C GLN A 210 36.56 12.49 -42.10
N ASP A 211 36.94 13.49 -42.89
CA ASP A 211 37.23 13.39 -44.32
C ASP A 211 38.73 13.68 -44.49
N PRO A 212 39.59 12.70 -44.84
CA PRO A 212 40.98 12.98 -45.15
C PRO A 212 41.15 13.00 -46.67
N GLY A 213 41.17 14.20 -47.26
CA GLY A 213 41.30 14.35 -48.70
C GLY A 213 41.72 15.73 -49.19
N ARG A 214 42.96 16.15 -48.89
CA ARG A 214 43.91 16.84 -49.80
C ARG A 214 45.16 17.31 -49.09
#